data_AF-A0A8S1QAI4-F1
#
_entry.id   AF-A0A8S1QAI4-F1
#
_cell.length_a   1.000
_cell.length_b   1.000
_cell.length_c   1.000
_cell.angle_alpha   90.00
_cell.angle_beta   90.00
_cell.angle_gamma   90.00
#
_symmetry.space_group_name_H-M   'P 1'
#
loop_
_entity.id
_entity.type
_entity.pdbx_description
1 polymer ?
#
loop_
_entity_poly.entity_id
_entity_poly.type
_entity_poly.pdbx_seq_one_letter_code
_entity_poly.pdbx_strand_id
1 'polypeptide(L)'
;MHKITLKFLDQSIEQKYQQEHQSPKRKTHIKILLLTFFALTIIKSTIALIYKNYAVVYPLLGIVPLLAFSKFFNINKDYHQRGLIIYLNIFFSISVIFFDDQLDSATMHFRGANQMAINIINILGIEFFRFNNNNYFINSSSFDITTIILGFGINLTLIIIVYLYHKATRSQFLLTKIDQRWENILKQILHNQKFILINYQIEKLKFQNVTSTFSQSIQSQEDVMKFLREAKVDNRSLEQYLFQKLQEFSQKYLEIMNHSINIKFDNQLMSVDFSIFLGNQPTILIQIRQQHVQFQNEEVQKVCQLYLKLLTVFIKIIKQNIPFNYDQFHNLANKVLIQQIITSIWSQQITSKIISLEKSLQKIQKFCYPNTTIQLFGSDYFINTIPKIFYLLLACIVDSSNSESIRIKGYTNKNELKLIKIQGQFDIPKLNNYTIKIKNYLLLICKEVKAQQFCINLEFNDEIVQPFTNIKMPQLHFNWQKKKFTQ
;
A
#
# COMPACT_ATOMS: atom_id res chain seq x y z
N MET A 1 -9.16 -30.99 4.31
CA MET A 1 -9.93 -31.51 3.15
C MET A 1 -10.16 -32.99 3.36
N HIS A 2 -11.33 -33.53 3.05
CA HIS A 2 -11.57 -34.96 3.16
C HIS A 2 -10.88 -35.68 1.99
N LYS A 3 -9.91 -36.56 2.29
CA LYS A 3 -9.03 -37.17 1.25
C LYS A 3 -9.81 -37.96 0.20
N ILE A 4 -10.90 -38.60 0.58
CA ILE A 4 -11.66 -39.51 -0.30
C ILE A 4 -12.69 -38.78 -1.14
N THR A 5 -13.35 -37.76 -0.59
CA THR A 5 -14.49 -37.08 -1.24
C THR A 5 -14.11 -35.73 -1.85
N LEU A 6 -12.84 -35.32 -1.70
CA LEU A 6 -12.30 -34.01 -2.07
C LEU A 6 -13.01 -32.80 -1.45
N LYS A 7 -14.05 -32.98 -0.63
CA LYS A 7 -14.78 -31.89 0.04
C LYS A 7 -13.91 -31.14 1.04
N PHE A 8 -14.10 -29.83 1.13
CA PHE A 8 -13.56 -29.06 2.25
C PHE A 8 -14.18 -29.56 3.57
N LEU A 9 -13.40 -29.51 4.65
CA LEU A 9 -13.89 -29.89 5.98
C LEU A 9 -14.94 -28.88 6.49
N ASP A 10 -14.77 -27.61 6.11
CA ASP A 10 -15.71 -26.54 6.39
C ASP A 10 -16.74 -26.42 5.25
N GLN A 11 -18.01 -26.61 5.60
CA GLN A 11 -19.13 -26.59 4.67
C GLN A 11 -19.40 -25.20 4.09
N SER A 12 -19.10 -24.13 4.81
CA SER A 12 -19.24 -22.75 4.33
C SER A 12 -18.21 -22.44 3.23
N ILE A 13 -17.01 -23.00 3.36
CA ILE A 13 -15.93 -22.85 2.37
C ILE A 13 -16.29 -23.62 1.10
N GLU A 14 -16.85 -24.81 1.23
CA GLU A 14 -17.35 -25.63 0.12
C GLU A 14 -18.49 -24.94 -0.64
N GLN A 15 -19.47 -24.35 0.07
CA GLN A 15 -20.56 -23.62 -0.58
C GLN A 15 -20.05 -22.44 -1.41
N LYS A 16 -19.11 -21.64 -0.87
CA LYS A 16 -18.48 -20.53 -1.61
C LYS A 16 -17.72 -21.01 -2.85
N TYR A 17 -16.93 -22.07 -2.71
CA TYR A 17 -16.21 -22.68 -3.84
C TYR A 17 -17.16 -23.13 -4.95
N GLN A 18 -18.26 -23.79 -4.57
CA GLN A 18 -19.27 -24.26 -5.51
C GLN A 18 -19.95 -23.11 -6.26
N GLN A 19 -20.24 -22.00 -5.58
CA GLN A 19 -20.88 -20.83 -6.18
C GLN A 19 -19.93 -20.06 -7.13
N GLU A 20 -18.71 -19.77 -6.67
CA GLU A 20 -17.78 -18.87 -7.37
C GLU A 20 -17.05 -19.57 -8.53
N HIS A 21 -16.58 -20.80 -8.33
CA HIS A 21 -15.74 -21.48 -9.32
C HIS A 21 -16.47 -22.54 -10.14
N GLN A 22 -17.44 -23.24 -9.54
CA GLN A 22 -18.00 -24.45 -10.17
C GLN A 22 -19.31 -24.21 -10.91
N SER A 23 -20.29 -23.57 -10.26
CA SER A 23 -21.60 -23.26 -10.85
C SER A 23 -21.47 -22.56 -12.21
N PRO A 24 -20.67 -21.49 -12.40
CA PRO A 24 -20.56 -20.86 -13.71
C PRO A 24 -20.00 -21.79 -14.79
N LYS A 25 -18.94 -22.57 -14.48
CA LYS A 25 -18.36 -23.53 -15.43
C LYS A 25 -19.35 -24.63 -15.80
N ARG A 26 -20.07 -25.18 -14.82
CA ARG A 26 -21.11 -26.20 -15.05
C ARG A 26 -22.25 -25.68 -15.91
N LYS A 27 -22.71 -24.45 -15.69
CA LYS A 27 -23.73 -23.81 -16.55
C LYS A 27 -23.25 -23.72 -18.00
N THR A 28 -22.01 -23.32 -18.22
CA THR A 28 -21.43 -23.23 -19.56
C THR A 28 -21.31 -24.61 -20.22
N HIS A 29 -20.79 -25.61 -19.50
CA HIS A 29 -20.69 -26.98 -20.01
C HIS A 29 -22.05 -27.59 -20.35
N ILE A 30 -23.06 -27.42 -19.48
CA ILE A 30 -24.43 -27.88 -19.74
C ILE A 30 -24.98 -27.26 -21.03
N LYS A 31 -24.79 -25.94 -21.23
CA LYS A 31 -25.25 -25.26 -22.44
C LYS A 31 -24.55 -25.77 -23.70
N ILE A 32 -23.24 -25.97 -23.63
CA ILE A 32 -22.45 -26.52 -24.74
C ILE A 32 -22.91 -27.95 -25.04
N LEU A 33 -23.05 -28.81 -24.02
CA LEU A 33 -23.46 -30.20 -24.18
C LEU A 33 -24.86 -30.30 -24.80
N LEU A 34 -25.82 -29.50 -24.33
CA LEU A 34 -27.16 -29.40 -24.94
C LEU A 34 -27.10 -28.98 -26.41
N LEU A 35 -26.28 -27.97 -26.74
CA LEU A 35 -26.15 -27.46 -28.10
C LEU A 35 -25.47 -28.47 -29.02
N THR A 36 -24.40 -29.12 -28.57
CA THR A 36 -23.70 -30.18 -29.31
C THR A 36 -24.62 -31.37 -29.53
N PHE A 37 -25.36 -31.80 -28.50
CA PHE A 37 -26.30 -32.91 -28.64
C PHE A 37 -27.44 -32.58 -29.61
N PHE A 38 -27.97 -31.35 -29.57
CA PHE A 38 -28.98 -30.88 -30.53
C PHE A 38 -28.43 -30.86 -31.96
N ALA A 39 -27.23 -30.31 -32.17
CA ALA A 39 -26.58 -30.27 -33.48
C ALA A 39 -26.33 -31.68 -34.05
N LEU A 40 -25.82 -32.60 -33.23
CA LEU A 40 -25.60 -34.00 -33.61
C LEU A 40 -26.91 -34.72 -33.96
N THR A 41 -27.97 -34.46 -33.21
CA THR A 41 -29.31 -35.04 -33.48
C THR A 41 -29.84 -34.56 -34.83
N ILE A 42 -29.69 -33.27 -35.15
CA ILE A 42 -30.08 -32.71 -36.46
C ILE A 42 -29.28 -33.38 -37.57
N ILE A 43 -27.95 -33.38 -37.47
CA ILE A 43 -27.06 -33.96 -38.48
C ILE A 43 -27.42 -35.43 -38.73
N LYS A 44 -27.58 -36.22 -37.67
CA LYS A 44 -27.95 -37.65 -37.77
C LYS A 44 -29.33 -37.85 -38.40
N SER A 45 -30.30 -37.00 -38.05
CA SER A 45 -31.64 -37.04 -38.65
C SER A 45 -31.60 -36.73 -40.14
N THR A 46 -30.82 -35.72 -40.56
CA THR A 46 -30.62 -35.37 -41.97
C THR A 46 -29.97 -36.52 -42.74
N ILE A 47 -28.94 -37.15 -42.17
CA ILE A 47 -28.28 -38.31 -42.77
C ILE A 47 -29.27 -39.49 -42.90
N ALA A 48 -30.01 -39.81 -41.85
CA ALA A 48 -31.00 -40.90 -41.88
C ALA A 48 -32.14 -40.65 -42.88
N LEU A 49 -32.56 -39.39 -43.06
CA LEU A 49 -33.52 -38.99 -44.09
C LEU A 49 -32.96 -39.20 -45.51
N ILE A 50 -31.69 -38.84 -45.75
CA ILE A 50 -31.02 -39.06 -47.04
C ILE A 50 -30.97 -40.56 -47.37
N TYR A 51 -30.64 -41.40 -46.39
CA TYR A 51 -30.59 -42.86 -46.55
C TYR A 51 -31.95 -43.56 -46.46
N LYS A 52 -33.05 -42.81 -46.30
CA LYS A 52 -34.43 -43.33 -46.15
C LYS A 52 -34.57 -44.36 -44.99
N ASN A 53 -33.73 -44.26 -43.96
CA ASN A 53 -33.81 -45.13 -42.78
C ASN A 53 -34.81 -44.54 -41.77
N TYR A 54 -36.11 -44.67 -42.06
CA TYR A 54 -37.18 -44.08 -41.24
C TYR A 54 -37.24 -44.67 -39.83
N ALA A 55 -36.74 -45.90 -39.62
CA ALA A 55 -36.65 -46.53 -38.30
C ALA A 55 -35.74 -45.73 -37.34
N VAL A 56 -34.72 -45.04 -37.86
CA VAL A 56 -33.83 -44.16 -37.09
C VAL A 56 -34.37 -42.73 -37.00
N VAL A 57 -35.13 -42.26 -37.99
CA VAL A 57 -35.68 -40.90 -38.02
C VAL A 57 -36.78 -40.69 -36.98
N TYR A 58 -37.74 -41.61 -36.83
CA TYR A 58 -38.85 -41.42 -35.88
C TYR A 58 -38.40 -41.28 -34.42
N PRO A 59 -37.45 -42.10 -33.91
CA PRO A 59 -36.89 -41.91 -32.58
C PRO A 59 -36.16 -40.58 -32.41
N LEU A 60 -35.37 -40.16 -33.40
CA LEU A 60 -34.62 -38.90 -33.36
C LEU A 60 -35.55 -37.67 -33.36
N LEU A 61 -36.72 -37.75 -34.02
CA LEU A 61 -37.75 -36.71 -33.91
C LEU A 61 -38.39 -36.68 -32.51
N GLY A 62 -38.53 -37.83 -31.85
CA GLY A 62 -38.97 -37.95 -30.46
C GLY A 62 -37.98 -37.35 -29.43
N ILE A 63 -36.70 -37.23 -29.78
CA ILE A 63 -35.67 -36.58 -28.95
C ILE A 63 -35.91 -35.06 -28.83
N VAL A 64 -36.47 -34.42 -29.85
CA VAL A 64 -36.62 -32.95 -29.91
C VAL A 64 -37.56 -32.40 -28.82
N PRO A 65 -38.77 -32.97 -28.57
CA PRO A 65 -39.61 -32.60 -27.44
C PRO A 65 -38.93 -32.84 -26.07
N LEU A 66 -38.08 -33.85 -25.96
CA LEU A 66 -37.37 -34.18 -24.71
C LEU A 66 -36.24 -33.19 -24.43
N LEU A 67 -35.58 -32.66 -25.46
CA LEU A 67 -34.68 -31.52 -25.31
C LEU A 67 -35.42 -30.24 -24.96
N ALA A 68 -36.65 -30.04 -25.42
CA ALA A 68 -37.47 -28.93 -24.95
C ALA A 68 -37.81 -29.07 -23.44
N PHE A 69 -37.94 -30.29 -22.93
CA PHE A 69 -38.16 -30.56 -21.51
C PHE A 69 -36.99 -30.11 -20.63
N SER A 70 -35.77 -30.02 -21.18
CA SER A 70 -34.61 -29.49 -20.45
C SER A 70 -34.78 -28.02 -20.03
N LYS A 71 -35.68 -27.26 -20.68
CA LYS A 71 -36.01 -25.87 -20.30
C LYS A 71 -36.77 -25.75 -18.97
N PHE A 72 -37.43 -26.81 -18.51
CA PHE A 72 -38.10 -26.82 -17.20
C PHE A 72 -37.13 -26.93 -16.02
N PHE A 73 -35.87 -27.30 -16.27
CA PHE A 73 -34.84 -27.31 -15.25
C PHE A 73 -34.23 -25.92 -15.09
N ASN A 74 -34.36 -25.35 -13.90
CA ASN A 74 -33.73 -24.06 -13.62
C ASN A 74 -32.21 -24.22 -13.49
N ILE A 75 -31.49 -23.88 -14.56
CA ILE A 75 -30.02 -23.94 -14.67
C ILE A 75 -29.32 -23.10 -13.59
N ASN A 76 -30.00 -22.20 -12.89
CA ASN A 76 -29.40 -21.44 -11.79
C ASN A 76 -29.28 -22.21 -10.47
N LYS A 77 -30.03 -23.31 -10.28
CA LYS A 77 -30.00 -24.13 -9.07
C LYS A 77 -29.09 -25.35 -9.26
N ASP A 78 -28.17 -25.59 -8.32
CA ASP A 78 -27.21 -26.71 -8.37
C ASP A 78 -27.89 -28.09 -8.51
N TYR A 79 -28.95 -28.34 -7.74
CA TYR A 79 -29.72 -29.58 -7.83
C TYR A 79 -30.30 -29.83 -9.24
N HIS A 80 -30.83 -28.80 -9.89
CA HIS A 80 -31.38 -28.91 -11.25
C HIS A 80 -30.29 -29.10 -12.30
N GLN A 81 -29.12 -28.48 -12.13
CA GLN A 81 -27.96 -28.72 -13.01
C GLN A 81 -27.56 -30.19 -12.98
N ARG A 82 -27.49 -30.80 -11.78
CA ARG A 82 -27.14 -32.22 -11.61
C ARG A 82 -28.20 -33.13 -12.22
N GLY A 83 -29.47 -32.86 -11.93
CA GLY A 83 -30.59 -33.62 -12.51
C GLY A 83 -30.59 -33.57 -14.04
N LEU A 84 -30.27 -32.42 -14.63
CA LEU A 84 -30.23 -32.24 -16.08
C LEU A 84 -29.06 -32.99 -16.73
N ILE A 85 -27.89 -33.05 -16.10
CA ILE A 85 -26.77 -33.85 -16.65
C ILE A 85 -27.09 -35.35 -16.57
N ILE A 86 -27.68 -35.83 -15.46
CA ILE A 86 -28.13 -37.22 -15.34
C ILE A 86 -29.18 -37.53 -16.41
N TYR A 87 -30.15 -36.64 -16.59
CA TYR A 87 -31.19 -36.75 -17.60
C TYR A 87 -30.61 -36.85 -19.01
N LEU A 88 -29.71 -35.94 -19.40
CA LEU A 88 -29.06 -35.97 -20.71
C LEU A 88 -28.24 -37.24 -20.94
N ASN A 89 -27.61 -37.77 -19.88
CA ASN A 89 -26.79 -38.96 -19.98
C ASN A 89 -27.61 -40.24 -20.17
N ILE A 90 -28.69 -40.40 -19.40
CA ILE A 90 -29.65 -41.49 -19.59
C ILE A 90 -30.22 -41.42 -21.01
N PHE A 91 -30.53 -40.21 -21.47
CA PHE A 91 -31.14 -40.02 -22.76
C PHE A 91 -30.18 -40.28 -23.93
N PHE A 92 -28.95 -39.81 -23.84
CA PHE A 92 -27.88 -40.14 -24.78
C PHE A 92 -27.64 -41.65 -24.84
N SER A 93 -27.61 -42.31 -23.68
CA SER A 93 -27.46 -43.77 -23.58
C SER A 93 -28.59 -44.52 -24.28
N ILE A 94 -29.85 -44.10 -24.07
CA ILE A 94 -31.01 -44.67 -24.79
C ILE A 94 -30.87 -44.43 -26.30
N SER A 95 -30.45 -43.22 -26.71
CA SER A 95 -30.24 -42.88 -28.11
C SER A 95 -29.22 -43.77 -28.82
N VAL A 96 -28.14 -44.15 -28.13
CA VAL A 96 -27.04 -44.95 -28.68
C VAL A 96 -27.35 -46.45 -28.64
N ILE A 97 -28.02 -46.93 -27.59
CA ILE A 97 -28.30 -48.36 -27.40
C ILE A 97 -29.44 -48.83 -28.32
N PHE A 98 -30.52 -48.05 -28.45
CA PHE A 98 -31.75 -48.53 -29.09
C PHE A 98 -31.92 -48.11 -30.55
N PHE A 99 -31.25 -47.03 -31.00
CA PHE A 99 -31.56 -46.40 -32.29
C PHE A 99 -30.35 -46.24 -33.21
N ASP A 100 -29.29 -46.99 -32.93
CA ASP A 100 -28.06 -47.00 -33.71
C ASP A 100 -27.85 -48.44 -34.19
N ASP A 101 -27.90 -48.67 -35.51
CA ASP A 101 -27.96 -50.02 -36.10
C ASP A 101 -26.85 -50.93 -35.54
N GLN A 102 -27.20 -52.18 -35.21
CA GLN A 102 -26.24 -53.17 -34.71
C GLN A 102 -25.33 -53.63 -35.84
N LEU A 103 -24.23 -52.89 -36.05
CA LEU A 103 -23.21 -53.24 -37.02
C LEU A 103 -21.95 -53.69 -36.31
N ASP A 104 -21.56 -54.95 -36.48
CA ASP A 104 -20.27 -55.55 -36.11
C ASP A 104 -19.83 -55.44 -34.61
N SER A 105 -19.13 -56.47 -34.13
CA SER A 105 -18.63 -56.56 -32.74
C SER A 105 -17.76 -55.35 -32.38
N ALA A 106 -16.90 -54.90 -33.30
CA ALA A 106 -15.98 -53.78 -33.08
C ALA A 106 -16.72 -52.45 -32.81
N THR A 107 -17.81 -52.18 -33.53
CA THR A 107 -18.60 -50.95 -33.34
C THR A 107 -19.34 -50.98 -32.01
N MET A 108 -19.80 -52.15 -31.56
CA MET A 108 -20.42 -52.31 -30.24
C MET A 108 -19.42 -52.03 -29.10
N HIS A 109 -18.17 -52.50 -29.24
CA HIS A 109 -17.11 -52.18 -28.28
C HIS A 109 -16.76 -50.69 -28.27
N PHE A 110 -16.68 -50.06 -29.44
CA PHE A 110 -16.44 -48.62 -29.56
C PHE A 110 -17.58 -47.78 -28.96
N ARG A 111 -18.84 -48.20 -29.12
CA ARG A 111 -20.00 -47.56 -28.48
C ARG A 111 -19.96 -47.67 -26.96
N GLY A 112 -19.65 -48.86 -26.43
CA GLY A 112 -19.48 -49.07 -24.99
C GLY A 112 -18.35 -48.20 -24.40
N ALA A 113 -17.21 -48.11 -25.10
CA ALA A 113 -16.10 -47.26 -24.71
C ALA A 113 -16.45 -45.77 -24.75
N ASN A 114 -17.13 -45.30 -25.79
CA ASN A 114 -17.58 -43.90 -25.89
C ASN A 114 -18.65 -43.54 -24.85
N GLN A 115 -19.59 -44.45 -24.57
CA GLN A 115 -20.58 -44.27 -23.52
C GLN A 115 -19.91 -44.22 -22.14
N MET A 116 -18.91 -45.07 -21.90
CA MET A 116 -18.10 -45.03 -20.68
C MET A 116 -17.27 -43.73 -20.59
N ALA A 117 -16.68 -43.26 -21.68
CA ALA A 117 -15.93 -42.01 -21.73
C ALA A 117 -16.84 -40.78 -21.49
N ILE A 118 -18.04 -40.75 -22.06
CA ILE A 118 -19.04 -39.70 -21.84
C ILE A 118 -19.57 -39.76 -20.40
N ASN A 119 -19.80 -40.95 -19.86
CA ASN A 119 -20.12 -41.14 -18.45
C ASN A 119 -19.02 -40.60 -17.55
N ILE A 120 -17.76 -40.88 -17.87
CA ILE A 120 -16.61 -40.33 -17.16
C ILE A 120 -16.62 -38.82 -17.28
N ILE A 121 -16.70 -38.22 -18.47
CA ILE A 121 -16.79 -36.76 -18.67
C ILE A 121 -17.94 -36.14 -17.85
N ASN A 122 -19.09 -36.81 -17.74
CA ASN A 122 -20.21 -36.37 -16.92
C ASN A 122 -19.93 -36.49 -15.40
N ILE A 123 -19.26 -37.55 -14.96
CA ILE A 123 -18.79 -37.72 -13.58
C ILE A 123 -17.74 -36.67 -13.21
N LEU A 124 -16.85 -36.32 -14.16
CA LEU A 124 -15.87 -35.24 -14.03
C LEU A 124 -16.57 -33.87 -13.99
N GLY A 125 -17.69 -33.69 -14.70
CA GLY A 125 -18.50 -32.47 -14.70
C GLY A 125 -19.33 -32.22 -13.44
N ILE A 126 -19.60 -33.24 -12.61
CA ILE A 126 -20.47 -33.16 -11.42
C ILE A 126 -19.73 -33.30 -10.09
N GLU A 127 -18.45 -33.70 -10.09
CA GLU A 127 -17.67 -34.09 -8.90
C GLU A 127 -18.36 -35.18 -8.04
N PHE A 128 -17.95 -36.43 -8.30
CA PHE A 128 -18.08 -37.64 -7.47
C PHE A 128 -19.37 -37.80 -6.66
N PHE A 129 -20.41 -38.35 -7.30
CA PHE A 129 -21.38 -39.20 -6.61
C PHE A 129 -20.99 -40.67 -6.78
N ARG A 130 -21.29 -41.48 -5.76
CA ARG A 130 -21.02 -42.92 -5.69
C ARG A 130 -21.42 -43.58 -7.01
N PHE A 131 -20.44 -44.16 -7.70
CA PHE A 131 -20.68 -45.16 -8.73
C PHE A 131 -21.53 -46.25 -8.08
N ASN A 132 -22.83 -46.28 -8.40
CA ASN A 132 -23.55 -47.52 -8.26
C ASN A 132 -23.11 -48.35 -9.46
N ASN A 133 -22.36 -49.42 -9.16
CA ASN A 133 -21.94 -50.44 -10.10
C ASN A 133 -23.17 -51.13 -10.69
N ASN A 134 -23.86 -50.48 -11.63
CA ASN A 134 -24.69 -51.21 -12.56
C ASN A 134 -23.82 -51.51 -13.77
N ASN A 135 -23.06 -52.59 -13.58
CA ASN A 135 -22.44 -53.38 -14.63
C ASN A 135 -23.46 -53.62 -15.74
N TYR A 136 -23.22 -53.02 -16.90
CA TYR A 136 -23.72 -53.58 -18.16
C TYR A 136 -22.58 -54.38 -18.76
N PHE A 137 -22.40 -55.61 -18.24
CA PHE A 137 -21.75 -56.65 -19.02
C PHE A 137 -22.70 -57.00 -20.17
N ILE A 138 -22.42 -56.47 -21.35
CA ILE A 138 -23.09 -56.91 -22.58
C ILE A 138 -22.36 -58.18 -23.01
N ASN A 139 -23.09 -59.30 -22.99
CA ASN A 139 -22.66 -60.57 -23.56
C ASN A 139 -22.31 -60.38 -25.05
N SER A 140 -21.02 -60.43 -25.40
CA SER A 140 -20.56 -60.72 -26.75
C SER A 140 -19.76 -62.01 -26.76
N SER A 141 -19.89 -62.81 -27.82
CA SER A 141 -19.34 -64.17 -27.95
C SER A 141 -17.84 -64.22 -28.29
N SER A 142 -17.15 -63.08 -28.34
CA SER A 142 -15.70 -63.02 -28.46
C SER A 142 -15.15 -61.91 -27.55
N PHE A 143 -14.49 -62.34 -26.47
CA PHE A 143 -13.90 -61.44 -25.48
C PHE A 143 -12.44 -61.17 -25.82
N ASP A 144 -12.14 -60.00 -26.39
CA ASP A 144 -10.77 -59.50 -26.48
C ASP A 144 -10.37 -58.84 -25.15
N ILE A 145 -9.89 -59.68 -24.23
CA ILE A 145 -9.49 -59.32 -22.86
C ILE A 145 -8.46 -58.18 -22.87
N THR A 146 -7.58 -58.14 -23.87
CA THR A 146 -6.53 -57.12 -24.03
C THR A 146 -7.10 -55.72 -24.24
N THR A 147 -8.12 -55.58 -25.08
CA THR A 147 -8.78 -54.30 -25.34
C THR A 147 -9.56 -53.80 -24.11
N ILE A 148 -10.14 -54.71 -23.33
CA ILE A 148 -10.83 -54.36 -22.07
C ILE A 148 -9.84 -53.89 -21.00
N ILE A 149 -8.70 -54.57 -20.84
CA ILE A 149 -7.66 -54.18 -19.87
C ILE A 149 -7.06 -52.82 -20.24
N LEU A 150 -6.78 -52.58 -21.53
CA LEU A 150 -6.27 -51.29 -22.00
C LEU A 150 -7.31 -50.18 -21.83
N GLY A 151 -8.57 -50.43 -22.19
CA GLY A 151 -9.66 -49.49 -21.97
C GLY A 151 -9.85 -49.16 -20.49
N PHE A 152 -9.82 -50.16 -19.62
CA PHE A 152 -9.88 -49.96 -18.17
C PHE A 152 -8.68 -49.16 -17.65
N GLY A 153 -7.46 -49.48 -18.10
CA GLY A 153 -6.23 -48.79 -17.71
C GLY A 153 -6.21 -47.32 -18.11
N ILE A 154 -6.62 -47.00 -19.35
CA ILE A 154 -6.70 -45.61 -19.85
C ILE A 154 -7.74 -44.82 -19.04
N ASN A 155 -8.92 -45.40 -18.80
CA ASN A 155 -9.97 -44.74 -18.01
C ASN A 155 -9.56 -44.53 -16.56
N LEU A 156 -8.93 -45.53 -15.92
CA LEU A 156 -8.41 -45.42 -14.56
C LEU A 156 -7.35 -44.32 -14.47
N THR A 157 -6.43 -44.26 -15.45
CA THR A 157 -5.39 -43.23 -15.52
C THR A 157 -6.00 -41.83 -15.68
N LEU A 158 -7.01 -41.69 -16.54
CA LEU A 158 -7.73 -40.44 -16.75
C LEU A 158 -8.45 -40.00 -15.46
N ILE A 159 -9.11 -40.93 -14.75
CA ILE A 159 -9.73 -40.66 -13.44
C ILE A 159 -8.69 -40.17 -12.43
N ILE A 160 -7.51 -40.80 -12.37
CA ILE A 160 -6.41 -40.40 -11.47
C ILE A 160 -5.91 -38.99 -11.79
N ILE A 161 -5.63 -38.69 -13.07
CA ILE A 161 -5.15 -37.37 -13.51
C ILE A 161 -6.16 -36.28 -13.11
N VAL A 162 -7.45 -36.54 -13.37
CA VAL A 162 -8.49 -35.56 -13.06
C VAL A 162 -8.69 -35.41 -11.55
N TYR A 163 -8.61 -36.50 -10.79
CA TYR A 163 -8.63 -36.43 -9.32
C TYR A 163 -7.50 -35.55 -8.78
N LEU A 164 -6.27 -35.70 -9.30
CA LEU A 164 -5.12 -34.87 -8.93
C LEU A 164 -5.32 -33.40 -9.31
N TYR A 165 -5.88 -33.13 -10.49
CA TYR A 165 -6.21 -31.78 -10.94
C TYR A 165 -7.27 -31.09 -10.06
N HIS A 166 -8.35 -31.79 -9.72
CA HIS A 166 -9.39 -31.25 -8.82
C HIS A 166 -8.86 -31.04 -7.40
N LYS A 167 -7.97 -31.92 -6.92
CA LYS A 167 -7.27 -31.72 -5.65
C LYS A 167 -6.40 -30.46 -5.68
N ALA A 168 -5.65 -30.23 -6.77
CA ALA A 168 -4.80 -29.06 -6.93
C ALA A 168 -5.61 -27.74 -6.96
N THR A 169 -6.68 -27.69 -7.76
CA THR A 169 -7.56 -26.50 -7.86
C THR A 169 -8.26 -26.16 -6.54
N ARG A 170 -8.76 -27.16 -5.81
CA ARG A 170 -9.33 -26.97 -4.47
C ARG A 170 -8.28 -26.51 -3.45
N SER A 171 -7.06 -27.04 -3.53
CA SER A 171 -5.94 -26.58 -2.71
C SER A 171 -5.59 -25.12 -2.99
N GLN A 172 -5.54 -24.73 -4.27
CA GLN A 172 -5.30 -23.36 -4.70
C GLN A 172 -6.37 -22.40 -4.16
N PHE A 173 -7.65 -22.78 -4.21
CA PHE A 173 -8.73 -21.98 -3.65
C PHE A 173 -8.57 -21.76 -2.13
N LEU A 174 -8.11 -22.78 -1.41
CA LEU A 174 -7.89 -22.68 0.04
C LEU A 174 -6.70 -21.78 0.37
N LEU A 175 -5.63 -21.85 -0.43
CA LEU A 175 -4.50 -20.92 -0.37
C LEU A 175 -4.95 -19.47 -0.61
N THR A 176 -5.77 -19.22 -1.65
CA THR A 176 -6.33 -17.88 -1.92
C THR A 176 -7.14 -17.35 -0.74
N LYS A 177 -7.90 -18.19 -0.05
CA LYS A 177 -8.64 -17.79 1.16
C LYS A 177 -7.73 -17.47 2.34
N ILE A 178 -6.62 -18.19 2.49
CA ILE A 178 -5.63 -17.89 3.53
C ILE A 178 -4.97 -16.53 3.24
N ASP A 179 -4.63 -16.26 1.98
CA ASP A 179 -4.07 -14.97 1.56
C ASP A 179 -5.06 -13.82 1.82
N GLN A 180 -6.34 -13.99 1.47
CA GLN A 180 -7.39 -13.00 1.80
C GLN A 180 -7.55 -12.77 3.31
N ARG A 181 -7.35 -13.80 4.13
CA ARG A 181 -7.34 -13.64 5.60
C ARG A 181 -6.13 -12.82 6.05
N TRP A 182 -4.95 -13.05 5.48
CA TRP A 182 -3.78 -12.24 5.75
C TRP A 182 -3.97 -10.78 5.32
N GLU A 183 -4.57 -10.52 4.16
CA GLU A 183 -4.93 -9.16 3.74
C GLU A 183 -5.88 -8.49 4.74
N ASN A 184 -6.91 -9.20 5.22
CA ASN A 184 -7.84 -8.67 6.22
C ASN A 184 -7.18 -8.44 7.59
N ILE A 185 -6.29 -9.33 8.03
CA ILE A 185 -5.51 -9.17 9.25
C ILE A 185 -4.59 -7.95 9.13
N LEU A 186 -3.91 -7.79 7.99
CA LEU A 186 -3.08 -6.61 7.70
C LEU A 186 -3.90 -5.33 7.77
N LYS A 187 -5.11 -5.30 7.20
CA LYS A 187 -6.02 -4.15 7.30
C LYS A 187 -6.40 -3.84 8.75
N GLN A 188 -6.66 -4.86 9.57
CA GLN A 188 -6.99 -4.68 10.99
C GLN A 188 -5.80 -4.16 11.80
N ILE A 189 -4.59 -4.67 11.55
CA ILE A 189 -3.36 -4.23 12.22
C ILE A 189 -3.04 -2.77 11.87
N LEU A 190 -3.28 -2.36 10.63
CA LEU A 190 -2.91 -1.04 10.11
C LEU A 190 -4.01 0.03 10.27
N HIS A 191 -5.08 -0.24 11.02
CA HIS A 191 -6.29 0.60 11.09
C HIS A 191 -6.03 2.10 11.38
N ASN A 192 -4.96 2.44 12.11
CA ASN A 192 -4.63 3.82 12.48
C ASN A 192 -3.47 4.43 11.68
N GLN A 193 -2.99 3.75 10.64
CA GLN A 193 -1.83 4.17 9.85
C GLN A 193 -2.25 4.55 8.43
N LYS A 194 -1.52 5.49 7.82
CA LYS A 194 -1.72 5.90 6.42
C LYS A 194 -0.92 4.96 5.53
N PHE A 195 -1.60 4.12 4.75
CA PHE A 195 -0.95 3.13 3.89
C PHE A 195 -1.66 2.97 2.53
N ILE A 196 -0.94 2.42 1.56
CA ILE A 196 -1.48 1.87 0.31
C ILE A 196 -1.11 0.39 0.29
N LEU A 197 -2.09 -0.46 0.05
CA LEU A 197 -1.90 -1.89 -0.18
C LEU A 197 -2.24 -2.18 -1.65
N ILE A 198 -1.26 -2.68 -2.40
CA ILE A 198 -1.41 -3.00 -3.82
C ILE A 198 -1.02 -4.46 -4.08
N ASN A 199 -1.71 -5.11 -5.01
CA ASN A 199 -1.35 -6.43 -5.51
C ASN A 199 -0.79 -6.32 -6.93
N TYR A 200 0.24 -7.09 -7.24
CA TYR A 200 0.78 -7.22 -8.58
C TYR A 200 0.23 -8.47 -9.26
N GLN A 201 -0.55 -8.29 -10.33
CA GLN A 201 -1.05 -9.41 -11.12
C GLN A 201 -0.02 -9.82 -12.17
N ILE A 202 0.72 -10.89 -11.89
CA ILE A 202 1.79 -11.41 -12.76
C ILE A 202 1.26 -11.70 -14.18
N GLU A 203 0.09 -12.34 -14.30
CA GLU A 203 -0.51 -12.71 -15.60
C GLU A 203 -0.84 -11.51 -16.49
N LYS A 204 -1.22 -10.38 -15.88
CA LYS A 204 -1.64 -9.17 -16.60
C LYS A 204 -0.59 -8.06 -16.60
N LEU A 205 0.54 -8.28 -15.91
CA LEU A 205 1.60 -7.32 -15.67
C LEU A 205 1.10 -5.97 -15.13
N LYS A 206 0.13 -6.00 -14.20
CA LYS A 206 -0.57 -4.79 -13.72
C LYS A 206 -0.68 -4.76 -12.20
N PHE A 207 -0.46 -3.57 -11.62
CA PHE A 207 -0.81 -3.29 -10.23
C PHE A 207 -2.32 -3.08 -10.07
N GLN A 208 -2.86 -3.55 -8.95
CA GLN A 208 -4.24 -3.34 -8.54
C GLN A 208 -4.27 -2.84 -7.10
N ASN A 209 -5.03 -1.76 -6.90
CA ASN A 209 -5.28 -1.25 -5.55
C ASN A 209 -6.16 -2.24 -4.78
N VAL A 210 -5.68 -2.68 -3.61
CA VAL A 210 -6.47 -3.48 -2.68
C VAL A 210 -7.17 -2.55 -1.70
N THR A 211 -6.44 -1.61 -1.10
CA THR A 211 -6.98 -0.61 -0.17
C THR A 211 -5.99 0.55 -0.01
N SER A 212 -6.50 1.77 0.14
CA SER A 212 -5.68 2.95 0.41
C SER A 212 -6.31 3.85 1.47
N THR A 213 -5.52 4.20 2.48
CA THR A 213 -5.81 5.23 3.50
C THR A 213 -4.74 6.33 3.48
N PHE A 214 -3.94 6.38 2.42
CA PHE A 214 -2.72 7.18 2.32
C PHE A 214 -2.97 8.69 2.42
N SER A 215 -3.98 9.18 1.70
CA SER A 215 -4.49 10.55 1.77
C SER A 215 -5.97 10.59 1.39
N GLN A 216 -6.65 11.71 1.67
CA GLN A 216 -8.02 11.93 1.20
C GLN A 216 -8.12 11.97 -0.34
N SER A 217 -7.02 12.32 -1.02
CA SER A 217 -6.94 12.40 -2.49
C SER A 217 -6.56 11.08 -3.17
N ILE A 218 -6.04 10.09 -2.43
CA ILE A 218 -5.55 8.82 -2.99
C ILE A 218 -6.37 7.69 -2.38
N GLN A 219 -7.60 7.52 -2.85
CA GLN A 219 -8.52 6.48 -2.36
C GLN A 219 -8.98 5.53 -3.47
N SER A 220 -9.25 6.05 -4.67
CA SER A 220 -9.71 5.21 -5.78
C SER A 220 -8.57 4.43 -6.42
N GLN A 221 -8.91 3.40 -7.21
CA GLN A 221 -7.92 2.66 -7.99
C GLN A 221 -7.20 3.57 -8.99
N GLU A 222 -7.91 4.52 -9.61
CA GLU A 222 -7.30 5.47 -10.56
C GLU A 222 -6.31 6.40 -9.87
N ASP A 223 -6.65 6.91 -8.69
CA ASP A 223 -5.76 7.80 -7.92
C ASP A 223 -4.49 7.08 -7.47
N VAL A 224 -4.63 5.81 -7.03
CA VAL A 224 -3.47 4.99 -6.64
C VAL A 224 -2.58 4.71 -7.85
N MET A 225 -3.14 4.40 -9.01
CA MET A 225 -2.34 4.20 -10.23
C MET A 225 -1.69 5.48 -10.71
N LYS A 226 -2.38 6.63 -10.60
CA LYS A 226 -1.81 7.95 -10.87
C LYS A 226 -0.64 8.23 -9.93
N PHE A 227 -0.81 7.98 -8.64
CA PHE A 227 0.26 8.06 -7.65
C PHE A 227 1.46 7.19 -8.04
N LEU A 228 1.27 5.91 -8.35
CA LEU A 228 2.37 5.01 -8.74
C LEU A 228 3.11 5.48 -10.01
N ARG A 229 2.41 6.09 -10.97
CA ARG A 229 3.00 6.56 -12.24
C ARG A 229 3.74 7.89 -12.10
N GLU A 230 3.19 8.81 -11.35
CA GLU A 230 3.69 10.19 -11.24
C GLU A 230 4.73 10.35 -10.11
N ALA A 231 4.62 9.52 -9.06
CA ALA A 231 5.59 9.48 -7.98
C ALA A 231 6.96 9.02 -8.51
N LYS A 232 8.04 9.72 -8.14
CA LYS A 232 9.40 9.42 -8.60
C LYS A 232 10.34 9.03 -7.48
N VAL A 233 11.15 7.99 -7.72
CA VAL A 233 12.28 7.55 -6.91
C VAL A 233 13.52 7.58 -7.81
N ASP A 234 14.53 8.38 -7.46
CA ASP A 234 15.77 8.52 -8.26
C ASP A 234 15.51 8.71 -9.77
N ASN A 235 14.58 9.62 -10.09
CA ASN A 235 14.09 9.95 -11.45
C ASN A 235 13.32 8.85 -12.20
N ARG A 236 13.09 7.67 -11.62
CA ARG A 236 12.22 6.61 -12.16
C ARG A 236 10.83 6.71 -11.54
N SER A 237 9.78 6.25 -12.23
CA SER A 237 8.46 6.18 -11.61
C SER A 237 8.45 5.13 -10.49
N LEU A 238 7.61 5.34 -9.47
CA LEU A 238 7.43 4.40 -8.37
C LEU A 238 6.95 3.04 -8.89
N GLU A 239 6.09 3.04 -9.92
CA GLU A 239 5.66 1.82 -10.62
C GLU A 239 6.86 1.03 -11.19
N GLN A 240 7.77 1.70 -11.90
CA GLN A 240 8.98 1.07 -12.45
C GLN A 240 9.92 0.58 -11.35
N TYR A 241 10.09 1.38 -10.30
CA TYR A 241 10.93 1.04 -9.16
C TYR A 241 10.43 -0.21 -8.43
N LEU A 242 9.13 -0.26 -8.11
CA LEU A 242 8.51 -1.40 -7.44
C LEU A 242 8.55 -2.66 -8.31
N PHE A 243 8.38 -2.52 -9.63
CA PHE A 243 8.52 -3.65 -10.54
C PHE A 243 9.94 -4.22 -10.55
N GLN A 244 10.97 -3.37 -10.60
CA GLN A 244 12.37 -3.80 -10.48
C GLN A 244 12.62 -4.49 -9.13
N LYS A 245 12.09 -3.93 -8.04
CA LYS A 245 12.24 -4.53 -6.71
C LYS A 245 11.54 -5.88 -6.58
N LEU A 246 10.39 -6.09 -7.23
CA LEU A 246 9.75 -7.39 -7.32
C LEU A 246 10.63 -8.42 -8.05
N GLN A 247 11.29 -8.03 -9.14
CA GLN A 247 12.23 -8.90 -9.85
C GLN A 247 13.45 -9.25 -8.99
N GLU A 248 14.05 -8.26 -8.32
CA GLU A 248 15.16 -8.49 -7.39
C GLU A 248 14.73 -9.40 -6.20
N PHE A 249 13.53 -9.20 -5.66
CA PHE A 249 12.98 -10.00 -4.55
C PHE A 249 12.84 -11.48 -4.92
N SER A 250 12.46 -11.78 -6.17
CA SER A 250 12.39 -13.17 -6.67
C SER A 250 13.74 -13.90 -6.67
N GLN A 251 14.85 -13.15 -6.67
CA GLN A 251 16.22 -13.69 -6.70
C GLN A 251 16.89 -13.67 -5.32
N LYS A 252 16.52 -12.71 -4.45
CA LYS A 252 17.13 -12.51 -3.12
C LYS A 252 16.08 -12.27 -2.02
N TYR A 253 15.42 -13.35 -1.59
CA TYR A 253 14.28 -13.35 -0.67
C TYR A 253 14.52 -12.69 0.71
N LEU A 254 15.76 -12.59 1.20
CA LEU A 254 16.05 -12.16 2.58
C LEU A 254 16.45 -10.68 2.73
N GLU A 255 16.84 -9.99 1.66
CA GLU A 255 17.40 -8.62 1.76
C GLU A 255 16.35 -7.51 1.53
N ILE A 256 15.19 -7.82 0.94
CA ILE A 256 14.24 -6.83 0.38
C ILE A 256 12.90 -6.85 1.12
N MET A 257 12.87 -7.23 2.41
CA MET A 257 11.59 -7.28 3.14
C MET A 257 11.06 -5.89 3.51
N ASN A 258 11.94 -4.95 3.87
CA ASN A 258 11.57 -3.60 4.28
C ASN A 258 12.59 -2.60 3.74
N HIS A 259 12.17 -1.71 2.84
CA HIS A 259 13.01 -0.63 2.34
C HIS A 259 12.33 0.71 2.56
N SER A 260 13.09 1.64 3.15
CA SER A 260 12.72 3.05 3.19
C SER A 260 13.18 3.71 1.89
N ILE A 261 12.25 4.33 1.17
CA ILE A 261 12.52 5.08 -0.05
C ILE A 261 12.00 6.50 0.07
N ASN A 262 12.64 7.41 -0.65
CA ASN A 262 12.18 8.78 -0.76
C ASN A 262 11.48 8.97 -2.09
N ILE A 263 10.23 9.40 -2.02
CA ILE A 263 9.33 9.51 -3.16
C ILE A 263 9.00 10.98 -3.39
N LYS A 264 9.22 11.48 -4.60
CA LYS A 264 8.80 12.82 -5.03
C LYS A 264 7.43 12.74 -5.71
N PHE A 265 6.42 13.37 -5.15
CA PHE A 265 5.05 13.42 -5.69
C PHE A 265 4.43 14.79 -5.37
N ASP A 266 3.76 15.44 -6.33
CA ASP A 266 3.19 16.80 -6.18
C ASP A 266 4.17 17.84 -5.58
N ASN A 267 5.41 17.86 -6.07
CA ASN A 267 6.49 18.73 -5.56
C ASN A 267 6.86 18.54 -4.08
N GLN A 268 6.37 17.47 -3.43
CA GLN A 268 6.73 17.08 -2.07
C GLN A 268 7.61 15.84 -2.10
N LEU A 269 8.59 15.78 -1.19
CA LEU A 269 9.42 14.59 -0.98
C LEU A 269 8.97 13.90 0.30
N MET A 270 8.48 12.66 0.16
CA MET A 270 7.93 11.86 1.25
C MET A 270 8.82 10.64 1.48
N SER A 271 9.17 10.35 2.73
CA SER A 271 9.82 9.10 3.09
C SER A 271 8.76 8.04 3.36
N VAL A 272 8.87 6.94 2.63
CA VAL A 272 7.87 5.88 2.59
C VAL A 272 8.60 4.57 2.80
N ASP A 273 8.10 3.79 3.75
CA ASP A 273 8.56 2.43 3.96
C ASP A 273 7.69 1.54 3.07
N PHE A 274 8.31 0.68 2.26
CA PHE A 274 7.58 -0.34 1.53
C PHE A 274 8.08 -1.74 1.87
N SER A 275 7.14 -2.67 1.85
CA SER A 275 7.36 -4.08 2.14
C SER A 275 6.70 -4.92 1.07
N ILE A 276 7.39 -5.95 0.59
CA ILE A 276 6.86 -6.90 -0.38
C ILE A 276 6.56 -8.21 0.34
N PHE A 277 5.31 -8.65 0.25
CA PHE A 277 4.82 -9.93 0.73
C PHE A 277 4.52 -10.84 -0.46
N LEU A 278 5.03 -12.06 -0.43
CA LEU A 278 4.71 -13.07 -1.43
C LEU A 278 3.60 -13.99 -0.90
N GLY A 279 2.40 -13.83 -1.46
CA GLY A 279 1.33 -14.83 -1.44
C GLY A 279 1.11 -15.41 -2.85
N ASN A 280 -0.13 -15.75 -3.19
CA ASN A 280 -0.50 -16.11 -4.57
C ASN A 280 -0.27 -14.97 -5.57
N GLN A 281 -0.38 -13.72 -5.12
CA GLN A 281 0.04 -12.53 -5.86
C GLN A 281 1.01 -11.75 -4.96
N PRO A 282 2.08 -11.15 -5.53
CA PRO A 282 2.92 -10.25 -4.76
C PRO A 282 2.10 -9.06 -4.26
N THR A 283 2.05 -8.90 -2.94
CA THR A 283 1.36 -7.80 -2.27
C THR A 283 2.40 -6.83 -1.76
N ILE A 284 2.27 -5.56 -2.12
CA ILE A 284 3.17 -4.50 -1.68
C ILE A 284 2.40 -3.60 -0.71
N LEU A 285 2.95 -3.46 0.48
CA LEU A 285 2.51 -2.46 1.44
C LEU A 285 3.40 -1.24 1.28
N ILE A 286 2.79 -0.08 1.16
CA ILE A 286 3.45 1.22 1.09
C ILE A 286 2.93 2.04 2.26
N GLN A 287 3.80 2.38 3.20
CA GLN A 287 3.46 3.09 4.43
C GLN A 287 4.21 4.42 4.51
N ILE A 288 3.48 5.51 4.75
CA ILE A 288 4.14 6.78 5.05
C ILE A 288 4.81 6.63 6.40
N ARG A 289 6.12 6.89 6.44
CA ARG A 289 6.83 6.98 7.71
C ARG A 289 6.36 8.24 8.43
N GLN A 290 5.37 8.09 9.30
CA GLN A 290 4.85 9.20 10.11
C GLN A 290 5.89 9.62 11.15
N GLN A 291 6.93 10.35 10.75
CA GLN A 291 7.95 10.83 11.68
C GLN A 291 7.54 12.09 12.48
N HIS A 292 6.32 12.61 12.33
CA HIS A 292 6.01 13.96 12.84
C HIS A 292 4.86 14.15 13.84
N VAL A 293 4.02 13.16 14.16
CA VAL A 293 2.86 13.43 15.03
C VAL A 293 3.19 13.40 16.53
N GLN A 294 4.13 12.58 16.99
CA GLN A 294 4.49 12.53 18.42
C GLN A 294 5.44 13.65 18.85
N PHE A 295 6.43 14.02 18.04
CA PHE A 295 7.40 15.08 18.40
C PHE A 295 6.79 16.50 18.32
N GLN A 296 5.86 16.75 17.39
CA GLN A 296 5.17 18.04 17.33
C GLN A 296 4.28 18.25 18.56
N ASN A 297 3.65 17.19 19.08
CA ASN A 297 2.77 17.30 20.25
C ASN A 297 3.52 17.68 21.54
N GLU A 298 4.71 17.11 21.81
CA GLU A 298 5.46 17.47 23.02
C GLU A 298 6.01 18.91 22.99
N GLU A 299 6.49 19.36 21.84
CA GLU A 299 7.03 20.72 21.66
C GLU A 299 5.95 21.78 21.66
N VAL A 300 4.85 21.53 20.94
CA VAL A 300 3.66 22.40 20.97
C VAL A 300 3.08 22.44 22.39
N GLN A 301 3.05 21.31 23.11
CA GLN A 301 2.66 21.29 24.53
C GLN A 301 3.60 22.13 25.41
N LYS A 302 4.93 22.08 25.21
CA LYS A 302 5.88 22.94 25.94
C LYS A 302 5.64 24.42 25.66
N VAL A 303 5.36 24.78 24.41
CA VAL A 303 5.00 26.15 24.01
C VAL A 303 3.69 26.60 24.66
N CYS A 304 2.64 25.77 24.60
CA CYS A 304 1.37 26.02 25.27
C CYS A 304 1.53 26.15 26.80
N GLN A 305 2.38 25.34 27.44
CA GLN A 305 2.71 25.46 28.86
C GLN A 305 3.42 26.77 29.21
N LEU A 306 4.31 27.27 28.33
CA LEU A 306 4.96 28.57 28.51
C LEU A 306 3.96 29.74 28.33
N TYR A 307 3.08 29.68 27.34
CA TYR A 307 1.99 30.66 27.19
C TYR A 307 1.05 30.67 28.40
N LEU A 308 0.68 29.49 28.91
CA LEU A 308 -0.13 29.35 30.12
C LEU A 308 0.58 29.94 31.35
N LYS A 309 1.90 29.73 31.50
CA LYS A 309 2.70 30.37 32.55
C LYS A 309 2.71 31.88 32.42
N LEU A 310 2.88 32.41 31.21
CA LEU A 310 2.92 33.85 30.95
C LEU A 310 1.55 34.49 31.26
N LEU A 311 0.46 33.86 30.81
CA LEU A 311 -0.91 34.25 31.18
C LEU A 311 -1.15 34.16 32.70
N THR A 312 -0.64 33.13 33.37
CA THR A 312 -0.79 32.98 34.83
C THR A 312 -0.06 34.09 35.59
N VAL A 313 1.14 34.47 35.14
CA VAL A 313 1.88 35.62 35.69
C VAL A 313 1.12 36.91 35.44
N PHE A 314 0.55 37.10 34.24
CA PHE A 314 -0.27 38.27 33.90
C PHE A 314 -1.52 38.37 34.80
N ILE A 315 -2.24 37.26 34.97
CA ILE A 315 -3.41 37.16 35.84
C ILE A 315 -3.04 37.45 37.30
N LYS A 316 -1.87 36.98 37.77
CA LYS A 316 -1.39 37.27 39.14
C LYS A 316 -1.06 38.74 39.33
N ILE A 317 -0.37 39.37 38.37
CA ILE A 317 -0.05 40.81 38.44
C ILE A 317 -1.33 41.64 38.50
N ILE A 318 -2.33 41.32 37.65
CA ILE A 318 -3.62 42.01 37.62
C ILE A 318 -4.44 41.75 38.89
N LYS A 319 -4.51 40.51 39.38
CA LYS A 319 -5.34 40.17 40.55
C LYS A 319 -4.73 40.59 41.88
N GLN A 320 -3.40 40.65 41.99
CA GLN A 320 -2.70 40.83 43.27
C GLN A 320 -2.04 42.20 43.41
N ASN A 321 -2.19 43.11 42.43
CA ASN A 321 -1.57 44.46 42.43
C ASN A 321 -0.06 44.43 42.74
N ILE A 322 0.64 43.37 42.30
CA ILE A 322 2.09 43.24 42.47
C ILE A 322 2.77 44.25 41.53
N PRO A 323 3.79 45.01 41.98
CA PRO A 323 4.52 45.92 41.11
C PRO A 323 5.10 45.17 39.90
N PHE A 324 4.80 45.67 38.71
CA PHE A 324 5.18 45.06 37.45
C PHE A 324 6.71 45.04 37.29
N ASN A 325 7.33 43.87 37.40
CA ASN A 325 8.75 43.69 37.08
C ASN A 325 8.90 43.50 35.57
N TYR A 326 9.15 44.61 34.88
CA TYR A 326 9.35 44.66 33.42
C TYR A 326 10.41 43.66 32.96
N ASP A 327 11.53 43.59 33.68
CA ASP A 327 12.69 42.77 33.31
C ASP A 327 12.37 41.26 33.35
N GLN A 328 11.67 40.80 34.39
CA GLN A 328 11.27 39.40 34.50
C GLN A 328 10.24 39.02 33.43
N PHE A 329 9.29 39.91 33.16
CA PHE A 329 8.29 39.70 32.12
C PHE A 329 8.94 39.63 30.73
N HIS A 330 9.83 40.57 30.42
CA HIS A 330 10.53 40.63 29.14
C HIS A 330 11.43 39.40 28.92
N ASN A 331 12.13 38.95 29.96
CA ASN A 331 12.90 37.70 29.93
C ASN A 331 12.06 36.46 29.62
N LEU A 332 10.82 36.40 30.14
CA LEU A 332 9.88 35.32 29.83
C LEU A 332 9.33 35.43 28.40
N ALA A 333 8.98 36.65 27.97
CA ALA A 333 8.50 36.91 26.61
C ALA A 333 9.56 36.53 25.55
N ASN A 334 10.83 36.90 25.75
CA ASN A 334 11.93 36.53 24.88
C ASN A 334 12.10 35.01 24.76
N LYS A 335 11.96 34.27 25.88
CA LYS A 335 12.03 32.80 25.89
C LYS A 335 10.91 32.17 25.06
N VAL A 336 9.68 32.68 25.19
CA VAL A 336 8.53 32.21 24.39
C VAL A 336 8.77 32.47 22.90
N LEU A 337 9.28 33.65 22.55
CA LEU A 337 9.52 34.03 21.16
C LEU A 337 10.64 33.21 20.51
N ILE A 338 11.77 33.02 21.21
CA ILE A 338 12.85 32.13 20.75
C ILE A 338 12.30 30.72 20.48
N GLN A 339 11.48 30.20 21.41
CA GLN A 339 10.85 28.90 21.24
C GLN A 339 9.89 28.87 20.05
N GLN A 340 9.07 29.90 19.85
CA GLN A 340 8.17 30.02 18.71
C GLN A 340 8.93 30.03 17.38
N ILE A 341 10.05 30.76 17.29
CA ILE A 341 10.89 30.77 16.10
C ILE A 341 11.46 29.37 15.84
N ILE A 342 11.97 28.68 16.87
CA ILE A 342 12.46 27.29 16.76
C ILE A 342 11.36 26.37 16.23
N THR A 343 10.16 26.39 16.82
CA THR A 343 9.03 25.56 16.37
C THR A 343 8.59 25.92 14.94
N SER A 344 8.72 27.19 14.54
CA SER A 344 8.43 27.62 13.16
C SER A 344 9.50 27.16 12.15
N ILE A 345 10.75 26.99 12.58
CA ILE A 345 11.82 26.39 11.76
C ILE A 345 11.56 24.89 11.58
N TRP A 346 10.95 24.25 12.56
CA TRP A 346 10.64 22.81 12.52
C TRP A 346 9.42 22.47 11.67
N SER A 347 8.42 23.35 11.63
CA SER A 347 7.13 23.08 10.97
C SER A 347 7.06 23.50 9.50
N GLN A 348 8.02 24.30 9.00
CA GLN A 348 7.97 24.87 7.66
C GLN A 348 9.19 24.50 6.82
N GLN A 349 9.00 24.43 5.50
CA GLN A 349 10.09 24.20 4.54
C GLN A 349 11.13 25.31 4.65
N ILE A 350 12.40 24.91 4.79
CA ILE A 350 13.54 25.80 4.84
C ILE A 350 13.78 26.34 3.43
N THR A 351 13.51 27.64 3.23
CA THR A 351 13.75 28.33 1.95
C THR A 351 14.75 29.47 2.13
N SER A 352 15.73 29.54 1.22
CA SER A 352 16.68 30.64 1.13
C SER A 352 16.05 31.86 0.48
N LYS A 353 16.29 33.05 1.03
CA LYS A 353 15.85 34.33 0.48
C LYS A 353 16.93 35.38 0.68
N ILE A 354 17.03 36.31 -0.27
CA ILE A 354 17.81 37.53 -0.10
C ILE A 354 17.04 38.45 0.83
N ILE A 355 17.66 38.84 1.96
CA ILE A 355 17.07 39.74 2.95
C ILE A 355 17.96 40.97 3.15
N SER A 356 17.33 42.09 3.46
CA SER A 356 18.01 43.30 3.93
C SER A 356 18.41 43.15 5.39
N LEU A 357 19.66 43.44 5.72
CA LEU A 357 20.18 43.42 7.08
C LEU A 357 19.49 44.50 7.91
N GLU A 358 19.33 45.71 7.37
CA GLU A 358 18.66 46.81 8.07
C GLU A 358 17.23 46.44 8.48
N LYS A 359 16.42 45.93 7.54
CA LYS A 359 15.05 45.47 7.84
C LYS A 359 15.03 44.34 8.86
N SER A 360 16.07 43.51 8.88
CA SER A 360 16.19 42.39 9.82
C SER A 360 16.52 42.87 11.23
N LEU A 361 17.41 43.85 11.35
CA LEU A 361 17.76 44.48 12.62
C LEU A 361 16.59 45.29 13.17
N GLN A 362 15.87 46.04 12.34
CA GLN A 362 14.66 46.78 12.76
C GLN A 362 13.58 45.86 13.33
N LYS A 363 13.38 44.69 12.73
CA LYS A 363 12.47 43.68 13.29
C LYS A 363 12.93 43.27 14.69
N ILE A 364 14.20 42.90 14.85
CA ILE A 364 14.74 42.43 16.13
C ILE A 364 14.78 43.52 17.19
N GLN A 365 15.06 44.76 16.81
CA GLN A 365 15.05 45.92 17.71
C GLN A 365 13.66 46.18 18.30
N LYS A 366 12.57 45.91 17.56
CA LYS A 366 11.21 45.97 18.12
C LYS A 366 10.93 44.89 19.17
N PHE A 367 11.73 43.82 19.20
CA PHE A 367 11.53 42.67 20.08
C PHE A 367 12.49 42.66 21.27
N CYS A 368 13.73 43.09 21.08
CA CYS A 368 14.72 43.18 22.15
C CYS A 368 14.51 44.43 23.01
N TYR A 369 15.06 44.43 24.23
CA TYR A 369 14.88 45.47 25.26
C TYR A 369 14.78 46.88 24.68
N PRO A 370 13.85 47.73 25.17
CA PRO A 370 13.75 49.13 24.73
C PRO A 370 15.03 49.95 24.96
N ASN A 371 15.95 49.47 25.79
CA ASN A 371 17.19 50.16 26.15
C ASN A 371 18.39 49.79 25.25
N THR A 372 18.28 48.75 24.42
CA THR A 372 19.34 48.30 23.50
C THR A 372 19.15 48.92 22.13
N THR A 373 19.97 49.92 21.79
CA THR A 373 19.98 50.55 20.46
C THR A 373 20.88 49.76 19.51
N ILE A 374 20.34 49.31 18.38
CA ILE A 374 21.11 48.61 17.34
C ILE A 374 21.43 49.60 16.23
N GLN A 375 22.72 49.84 15.99
CA GLN A 375 23.20 50.76 14.96
C GLN A 375 23.93 50.00 13.86
N LEU A 376 23.46 50.15 12.62
CA LEU A 376 24.15 49.65 11.43
C LEU A 376 25.12 50.73 10.92
N PHE A 377 26.41 50.39 10.80
CA PHE A 377 27.41 51.27 10.21
C PHE A 377 27.57 50.97 8.71
N GLY A 378 27.22 51.94 7.86
CA GLY A 378 27.34 51.87 6.42
C GLY A 378 26.00 51.85 5.69
N SER A 379 26.01 51.47 4.41
CA SER A 379 24.80 51.23 3.61
C SER A 379 24.11 49.93 4.02
N ASP A 380 22.83 49.76 3.67
CA ASP A 380 22.14 48.48 3.85
C ASP A 380 22.87 47.35 3.09
N TYR A 381 22.84 46.16 3.68
CA TYR A 381 23.49 44.98 3.15
C TYR A 381 22.46 43.90 2.84
N PHE A 382 22.57 43.30 1.66
CA PHE A 382 21.72 42.19 1.25
C PHE A 382 22.44 40.87 1.46
N ILE A 383 21.76 39.95 2.16
CA ILE A 383 22.31 38.65 2.55
C ILE A 383 21.39 37.57 2.00
N ASN A 384 21.94 36.66 1.19
CA ASN A 384 21.23 35.42 0.87
C ASN A 384 21.34 34.48 2.08
N THR A 385 20.23 34.22 2.77
CA THR A 385 20.22 33.34 3.94
C THR A 385 18.86 32.68 4.14
N ILE A 386 18.73 31.84 5.15
CA ILE A 386 17.44 31.31 5.61
C ILE A 386 16.89 32.29 6.66
N PRO A 387 15.86 33.10 6.34
CA PRO A 387 15.50 34.27 7.16
C PRO A 387 15.21 33.93 8.63
N LYS A 388 14.52 32.82 8.89
CA LYS A 388 14.16 32.41 10.25
C LYS A 388 15.35 32.01 11.12
N ILE A 389 16.30 31.29 10.54
CA ILE A 389 17.52 30.88 11.24
C ILE A 389 18.38 32.11 11.51
N PHE A 390 18.46 33.00 10.54
CA PHE A 390 19.16 34.27 10.70
C PHE A 390 18.52 35.15 11.80
N TYR A 391 17.19 35.24 11.83
CA TYR A 391 16.47 35.93 12.89
C TYR A 391 16.70 35.31 14.27
N LEU A 392 16.71 33.97 14.35
CA LEU A 392 17.00 33.26 15.60
C LEU A 392 18.41 33.58 16.11
N LEU A 393 19.42 33.52 15.23
CA LEU A 393 20.80 33.85 15.56
C LEU A 393 20.92 35.28 16.10
N LEU A 394 20.39 36.25 15.37
CA LEU A 394 20.44 37.65 15.79
C LEU A 394 19.68 37.88 17.10
N ALA A 395 18.52 37.24 17.29
CA ALA A 395 17.78 37.32 18.56
C ALA A 395 18.59 36.76 19.74
N CYS A 396 19.29 35.63 19.56
CA CYS A 396 20.18 35.06 20.59
C CYS A 396 21.36 35.99 20.91
N ILE A 397 21.94 36.65 19.90
CA ILE A 397 23.06 37.60 20.06
C ILE A 397 22.61 38.81 20.86
N VAL A 398 21.48 39.42 20.47
CA VAL A 398 20.97 40.62 21.15
C VAL A 398 20.47 40.29 22.57
N ASP A 399 19.81 39.14 22.78
CA ASP A 399 19.40 38.67 24.11
C ASP A 399 20.60 38.40 25.04
N SER A 400 21.78 38.14 24.46
CA SER A 400 23.02 37.95 25.22
C SER A 400 23.84 39.23 25.39
N SER A 401 23.34 40.38 24.94
CA SER A 401 24.01 41.67 25.09
C SER A 401 23.67 42.33 26.43
N ASN A 402 24.69 42.84 27.09
CA ASN A 402 24.59 43.71 28.26
C ASN A 402 24.81 45.19 27.91
N SER A 403 25.18 45.51 26.66
CA SER A 403 25.39 46.89 26.22
C SER A 403 24.10 47.60 25.87
N GLU A 404 23.99 48.88 26.21
CA GLU A 404 22.92 49.80 25.77
C GLU A 404 22.96 50.08 24.26
N SER A 405 24.12 49.89 23.62
CA SER A 405 24.24 50.00 22.17
C SER A 405 25.04 48.86 21.56
N ILE A 406 24.54 48.31 20.45
CA ILE A 406 25.20 47.27 19.67
C ILE A 406 25.49 47.85 18.28
N ARG A 407 26.75 47.81 17.87
CA ARG A 407 27.20 48.35 16.58
C ARG A 407 27.45 47.20 15.62
N ILE A 408 26.84 47.24 14.45
CA ILE A 408 26.93 46.18 13.43
C ILE A 408 27.58 46.75 12.19
N LYS A 409 28.60 46.08 11.68
CA LYS A 409 29.30 46.44 10.44
C LYS A 409 29.40 45.23 9.52
N GLY A 410 28.91 45.39 8.29
CA GLY A 410 29.07 44.41 7.23
C GLY A 410 30.37 44.60 6.47
N TYR A 411 31.00 43.49 6.08
CA TYR A 411 32.15 43.47 5.19
C TYR A 411 31.78 42.68 3.94
N THR A 412 31.83 43.35 2.80
CA THR A 412 31.50 42.79 1.49
C THR A 412 32.78 42.42 0.74
N ASN A 413 32.71 41.33 -0.03
CA ASN A 413 33.74 40.94 -0.99
C ASN A 413 33.02 40.63 -2.31
N LYS A 414 33.42 41.27 -3.42
CA LYS A 414 32.76 41.15 -4.73
C LYS A 414 31.22 41.37 -4.70
N ASN A 415 30.76 42.40 -3.97
CA ASN A 415 29.35 42.76 -3.78
C ASN A 415 28.48 41.78 -2.96
N GLU A 416 29.07 40.72 -2.40
CA GLU A 416 28.39 39.81 -1.48
C GLU A 416 28.88 40.04 -0.04
N LEU A 417 27.94 40.11 0.91
CA LEU A 417 28.30 40.23 2.33
C LEU A 417 28.78 38.86 2.84
N LYS A 418 30.09 38.76 3.13
CA LYS A 418 30.70 37.54 3.67
C LYS A 418 30.85 37.55 5.18
N LEU A 419 31.02 38.72 5.79
CA LEU A 419 31.28 38.84 7.21
C LEU A 419 30.46 39.95 7.86
N ILE A 420 29.84 39.66 9.01
CA ILE A 420 29.26 40.66 9.90
C ILE A 420 30.06 40.70 11.18
N LYS A 421 30.46 41.91 11.58
CA LYS A 421 31.06 42.19 12.88
C LYS A 421 30.05 42.91 13.75
N ILE A 422 29.77 42.34 14.91
CA ILE A 422 28.84 42.87 15.91
C ILE A 422 29.66 43.25 17.15
N GLN A 423 29.65 44.52 17.51
CA GLN A 423 30.40 45.07 18.64
C GLN A 423 29.44 45.47 19.76
N GLY A 424 29.77 45.08 20.98
CA GLY A 424 28.98 45.26 22.20
C GLY A 424 29.54 44.37 23.30
N GLN A 425 29.02 44.47 24.52
CA GLN A 425 29.40 43.64 25.66
C GLN A 425 28.42 42.46 25.77
N PHE A 426 28.94 41.24 25.64
CA PHE A 426 28.12 40.03 25.57
C PHE A 426 28.37 39.09 26.74
N ASP A 427 27.30 38.48 27.26
CA ASP A 427 27.33 37.29 28.11
C ASP A 427 27.66 36.06 27.24
N ILE A 428 28.95 35.78 27.11
CA ILE A 428 29.46 34.67 26.31
C ILE A 428 28.97 33.30 26.81
N PRO A 429 28.93 33.01 28.13
CA PRO A 429 28.30 31.78 28.61
C PRO A 429 26.84 31.61 28.13
N LYS A 430 26.03 32.67 28.20
CA LYS A 430 24.62 32.63 27.73
C LYS A 430 24.55 32.41 26.21
N LEU A 431 25.37 33.11 25.44
CA LEU A 431 25.42 32.97 23.99
C LEU A 431 25.92 31.58 23.56
N ASN A 432 26.91 31.02 24.25
CA ASN A 432 27.42 29.67 24.02
C ASN A 432 26.33 28.62 24.27
N ASN A 433 25.54 28.79 25.33
CA ASN A 433 24.41 27.92 25.60
C ASN A 433 23.35 27.96 24.48
N TYR A 434 23.07 29.14 23.90
CA TYR A 434 22.19 29.22 22.75
C TYR A 434 22.81 28.57 21.51
N THR A 435 24.05 28.94 21.15
CA THR A 435 24.73 28.44 19.95
C THR A 435 24.93 26.92 19.96
N ILE A 436 25.19 26.29 21.11
CA ILE A 436 25.22 24.82 21.24
C ILE A 436 23.87 24.22 20.86
N LYS A 437 22.77 24.80 21.33
CA LYS A 437 21.40 24.29 21.09
C LYS A 437 20.98 24.43 19.63
N ILE A 438 21.42 25.48 18.96
CA ILE A 438 21.06 25.77 17.57
C ILE A 438 22.17 25.47 16.56
N LYS A 439 23.25 24.80 16.99
CA LYS A 439 24.48 24.56 16.22
C LYS A 439 24.22 24.06 14.81
N ASN A 440 23.35 23.05 14.68
CA ASN A 440 23.02 22.44 13.39
C ASN A 440 22.34 23.41 12.42
N TYR A 441 21.53 24.35 12.94
CA TYR A 441 20.90 25.38 12.11
C TYR A 441 21.89 26.46 11.71
N LEU A 442 22.80 26.82 12.61
CA LEU A 442 23.84 27.82 12.33
C LEU A 442 24.78 27.38 11.21
N LEU A 443 25.14 26.09 11.16
CA LEU A 443 25.98 25.53 10.09
C LEU A 443 25.38 25.71 8.68
N LEU A 444 24.07 25.92 8.56
CA LEU A 444 23.41 26.13 7.26
C LEU A 444 23.66 27.52 6.69
N ILE A 445 23.86 28.51 7.56
CA ILE A 445 23.97 29.92 7.18
C ILE A 445 25.36 30.50 7.49
N CYS A 446 26.08 29.97 8.47
CA CYS A 446 27.37 30.45 8.93
C CYS A 446 28.44 29.39 8.77
N LYS A 447 29.57 29.79 8.20
CA LYS A 447 30.81 29.02 8.14
C LYS A 447 31.51 29.05 9.49
N GLU A 448 31.54 30.21 10.13
CA GLU A 448 32.21 30.40 11.41
C GLU A 448 31.52 31.47 12.26
N VAL A 449 31.43 31.22 13.57
CA VAL A 449 30.94 32.17 14.57
C VAL A 449 32.01 32.32 15.65
N LYS A 450 32.73 33.44 15.65
CA LYS A 450 33.70 33.78 16.70
C LYS A 450 33.06 34.73 17.69
N ALA A 451 32.75 34.26 18.88
CA ALA A 451 32.19 35.08 19.95
C ALA A 451 33.28 35.42 20.99
N GLN A 452 33.48 36.71 21.20
CA GLN A 452 34.32 37.28 22.25
C GLN A 452 33.48 38.28 23.06
N GLN A 453 33.88 38.53 24.30
CA GLN A 453 33.14 39.39 25.24
C GLN A 453 32.75 40.75 24.65
N PHE A 454 33.57 41.31 23.75
CA PHE A 454 33.35 42.63 23.15
C PHE A 454 32.98 42.61 21.65
N CYS A 455 32.99 41.43 21.03
CA CYS A 455 32.89 41.30 19.58
C CYS A 455 32.41 39.92 19.16
N ILE A 456 31.44 39.87 18.25
CA ILE A 456 31.01 38.65 17.58
C ILE A 456 31.25 38.81 16.08
N ASN A 457 32.03 37.91 15.50
CA ASN A 457 32.25 37.83 14.05
C ASN A 457 31.44 36.66 13.50
N LEU A 458 30.59 36.94 12.52
CA LEU A 458 29.80 35.96 11.78
C LEU A 458 30.35 35.89 10.35
N GLU A 459 30.90 34.75 9.96
CA GLU A 459 31.28 34.45 8.58
C GLU A 459 30.18 33.59 7.95
N PHE A 460 29.61 34.04 6.83
CA PHE A 460 28.55 33.32 6.11
C PHE A 460 29.14 32.26 5.18
N ASN A 461 28.34 31.22 4.89
CA ASN A 461 28.70 30.28 3.84
C ASN A 461 28.62 30.93 2.46
N ASP A 462 29.50 30.55 1.55
CA ASP A 462 29.45 30.99 0.15
C ASP A 462 28.20 30.45 -0.57
N GLU A 463 27.71 29.27 -0.15
CA GLU A 463 26.45 28.67 -0.59
C GLU A 463 25.62 28.22 0.61
N ILE A 464 24.29 28.45 0.57
CA ILE A 464 23.38 27.92 1.59
C ILE A 464 23.21 26.43 1.33
N VAL A 465 23.92 25.62 2.11
CA VAL A 465 23.77 24.16 2.09
C VAL A 465 22.40 23.83 2.68
N GLN A 466 21.43 23.44 1.84
CA GLN A 466 20.16 22.89 2.34
C GLN A 466 20.46 21.54 3.01
N PRO A 467 20.11 21.34 4.29
CA PRO A 467 20.43 20.09 4.96
C PRO A 467 19.63 18.95 4.36
N PHE A 468 20.29 17.80 4.22
CA PHE A 468 19.61 16.51 4.21
C PHE A 468 18.75 16.41 5.48
N THR A 469 17.45 16.19 5.33
CA THR A 469 16.47 16.09 6.43
C THR A 469 16.63 14.85 7.33
N ASN A 470 17.76 14.14 7.25
CA ASN A 470 17.98 12.83 7.90
C ASN A 470 18.85 12.87 9.17
N ILE A 471 19.27 14.03 9.68
CA ILE A 471 20.07 14.10 10.91
C ILE A 471 19.13 14.03 12.12
N LYS A 472 19.19 12.92 12.90
CA LYS A 472 18.57 12.84 14.23
C LYS A 472 19.13 13.94 15.13
N MET A 473 18.25 14.83 15.58
CA MET A 473 18.59 16.03 16.35
C MET A 473 18.83 15.75 17.84
N PRO A 474 19.74 16.47 18.50
CA PRO A 474 19.91 16.40 19.96
C PRO A 474 18.68 16.94 20.70
N GLN A 475 18.28 16.26 21.77
CA GLN A 475 17.14 16.61 22.61
C GLN A 475 17.46 17.80 23.53
N LEU A 476 16.58 18.81 23.55
CA LEU A 476 16.65 19.91 24.51
C LEU A 476 16.02 19.50 25.85
N HIS A 477 16.86 19.02 26.76
CA HIS A 477 16.47 18.83 28.16
C HIS A 477 16.65 20.15 28.92
N PHE A 478 15.54 20.76 29.34
CA PHE A 478 15.56 21.88 30.27
C PHE A 478 15.65 21.32 31.69
N ASN A 479 16.87 21.18 32.21
CA ASN A 479 17.06 20.90 33.64
C ASN A 479 16.63 22.12 34.45
N TRP A 480 15.40 22.07 34.95
CA TRP A 480 14.91 23.01 35.95
C TRP A 480 15.36 22.52 37.33
N GLN A 481 16.56 22.92 37.76
CA GLN A 481 16.93 22.74 39.17
C GLN A 481 16.10 23.72 40.00
N LYS A 482 15.10 23.17 40.72
CA LYS A 482 14.43 23.84 41.82
C LYS A 482 15.52 24.24 42.83
N LYS A 483 15.90 25.51 42.90
CA LYS A 483 16.60 26.02 44.10
C LYS A 483 15.66 25.78 45.28
N LYS A 484 15.99 24.80 46.13
CA LYS A 484 15.43 24.73 47.48
C LYS A 484 15.84 26.03 48.16
N PHE A 485 14.87 26.89 48.46
CA PHE A 485 15.06 27.90 49.48
C PHE A 485 15.16 27.15 50.82
N THR A 486 16.37 27.08 51.36
CA THR A 486 16.58 26.89 52.79
C THR A 486 16.38 28.25 53.45
N GLN A 487 15.32 28.37 54.26
CA GLN A 487 15.31 29.25 55.42
C GLN A 487 15.57 28.38 56.64
#